data_AF-C1GIK0-F1
#
_entry.id   AF-C1GIK0-F1
#
_cell.length_a   1.000
_cell.length_b   1.000
_cell.length_c   1.000
_cell.angle_alpha   90.00
_cell.angle_beta   90.00
_cell.angle_gamma   90.00
#
_symmetry.space_group_name_H-M   'P 1'
#
loop_
_entity.id
_entity.type
_entity.pdbx_description
1 polymer ?
#
loop_
_entity_poly.entity_id
_entity_poly.type
_entity_poly.pdbx_seq_one_letter_code
_entity_poly.pdbx_strand_id
1 'polypeptide(L)'
;MTELDFSYCGKFSGENGQFVNHWLPMLEWALRRYKVDGEVSPEILLPAINILLIGQAEEWVQQNPAIAELLENPTVDSKKTFLEAFRKQFPQRFTGLYPGGLRLSQRKQETLADYYQTGLKVMGTMHILDHVVKDGVLWWRQNSLVLDAFVDNWIHGIAKAGTRSRLTEVKSELTTLKKAYQMAVDIEKAEKGIEINS
;
A
#
# COMPACT_ATOMS: atom_id res chain seq x y z
N MET A 1 19.81 22.95 3.06
CA MET A 1 18.77 22.31 2.23
C MET A 1 18.18 21.17 3.04
N THR A 2 16.88 21.20 3.36
CA THR A 2 16.20 20.06 3.97
C THR A 2 16.13 18.93 2.95
N GLU A 3 16.67 17.77 3.30
CA GLU A 3 16.59 16.53 2.52
C GLU A 3 15.12 16.23 2.17
N LEU A 4 14.89 15.67 0.97
CA LEU A 4 13.57 15.22 0.55
C LEU A 4 13.25 13.93 1.30
N ASP A 5 12.20 13.97 2.13
CA ASP A 5 11.74 12.78 2.84
C ASP A 5 10.71 12.01 2.00
N PHE A 6 11.17 10.91 1.41
CA PHE A 6 10.33 9.98 0.65
C PHE A 6 9.89 8.77 1.48
N SER A 7 10.08 8.78 2.81
CA SER A 7 9.76 7.65 3.69
C SER A 7 8.29 7.22 3.60
N TYR A 8 7.39 8.18 3.34
CA TYR A 8 5.97 7.90 3.19
C TYR A 8 5.63 7.22 1.87
N CYS A 9 6.11 7.71 0.71
CA CYS A 9 5.77 7.11 -0.59
C CYS A 9 6.62 5.88 -0.91
N GLY A 10 7.87 5.82 -0.43
CA GLY A 10 8.81 4.78 -0.77
C GLY A 10 9.15 4.72 -2.26
N LYS A 11 9.79 3.62 -2.66
CA LYS A 11 10.16 3.32 -4.06
C LYS A 11 9.04 2.56 -4.76
N PHE A 12 8.90 2.75 -6.07
CA PHE A 12 7.91 2.04 -6.86
C PHE A 12 8.56 0.92 -7.68
N SER A 13 8.28 -0.34 -7.32
CA SER A 13 8.80 -1.51 -8.02
C SER A 13 7.93 -1.98 -9.18
N GLY A 14 6.65 -1.62 -9.19
CA GLY A 14 5.67 -2.16 -10.13
C GLY A 14 5.19 -3.57 -9.82
N GLU A 15 5.60 -4.15 -8.68
CA GLU A 15 5.14 -5.47 -8.24
C GLU A 15 3.64 -5.47 -7.86
N ASN A 16 3.02 -6.66 -7.92
CA ASN A 16 1.60 -6.86 -7.61
C ASN A 16 1.18 -6.18 -6.30
N GLY A 17 0.26 -5.23 -6.35
CA GLY A 17 -0.26 -4.56 -5.16
C GLY A 17 0.39 -3.20 -4.86
N GLN A 18 1.44 -2.80 -5.57
CA GLN A 18 1.78 -1.38 -5.68
C GLN A 18 0.92 -0.74 -6.78
N PHE A 19 0.21 0.33 -6.45
CA PHE A 19 -0.71 1.00 -7.37
C PHE A 19 -0.26 2.42 -7.65
N VAL A 20 -0.12 2.79 -8.93
CA VAL A 20 0.31 4.14 -9.34
C VAL A 20 -0.57 5.23 -8.73
N ASN A 21 -1.89 5.02 -8.72
CA ASN A 21 -2.83 6.01 -8.17
C ASN A 21 -2.83 6.09 -6.63
N HIS A 22 -2.21 5.13 -5.94
CA HIS A 22 -1.95 5.21 -4.49
C HIS A 22 -0.59 5.88 -4.25
N TRP A 23 0.44 5.40 -4.93
CA TRP A 23 1.81 5.86 -4.77
C TRP A 23 2.05 7.30 -5.24
N LEU A 24 1.48 7.70 -6.40
CA LEU A 24 1.72 9.02 -6.99
C LEU A 24 1.19 10.18 -6.11
N PRO A 25 -0.03 10.14 -5.53
CA PRO A 25 -0.45 11.15 -4.56
C PRO A 25 0.45 11.26 -3.32
N MET A 26 1.03 10.14 -2.86
CA MET A 26 1.98 10.16 -1.74
C MET A 26 3.29 10.84 -2.13
N LEU A 27 3.79 10.58 -3.35
CA LEU A 27 4.95 11.28 -3.90
C LEU A 27 4.68 12.79 -4.04
N GLU A 28 3.54 13.18 -4.61
CA GLU A 28 3.17 14.60 -4.73
C GLU A 28 3.04 15.29 -3.37
N TRP A 29 2.65 14.55 -2.32
CA TRP A 29 2.64 15.05 -0.96
C TRP A 29 4.05 15.21 -0.36
N ALA A 30 4.95 14.27 -0.63
CA ALA A 30 6.36 14.41 -0.27
C ALA A 30 6.98 15.65 -0.94
N LEU A 31 6.57 15.93 -2.17
CA LEU A 31 6.98 17.08 -2.96
C LEU A 31 6.17 18.36 -2.70
N ARG A 32 5.26 18.39 -1.71
CA ARG A 32 4.31 19.52 -1.49
C ARG A 32 4.95 20.89 -1.36
N ARG A 33 6.18 20.96 -0.85
CA ARG A 33 6.93 22.23 -0.70
C ARG A 33 7.34 22.87 -2.03
N TYR A 34 7.26 22.11 -3.12
CA TYR A 34 7.58 22.54 -4.47
C TYR A 34 6.34 22.80 -5.32
N LYS A 35 5.14 22.74 -4.72
CA LYS A 35 3.91 23.00 -5.45
C LYS A 35 3.76 24.49 -5.73
N VAL A 36 3.46 24.82 -6.99
CA VAL A 36 3.03 26.16 -7.43
C VAL A 36 1.63 25.99 -7.98
N ASP A 37 0.68 26.82 -7.53
CA ASP A 37 -0.74 26.74 -7.89
C ASP A 37 -1.37 25.35 -7.67
N GLY A 38 -0.89 24.62 -6.64
CA GLY A 38 -1.40 23.30 -6.26
C GLY A 38 -0.76 22.11 -7.00
N GLU A 39 0.11 22.36 -7.98
CA GLU A 39 0.75 21.33 -8.78
C GLU A 39 2.28 21.28 -8.60
N VAL A 40 2.84 20.07 -8.69
CA VAL A 40 4.29 19.88 -8.82
C VAL A 40 4.65 20.01 -10.30
N SER A 41 5.66 20.83 -10.59
CA SER A 41 6.12 21.04 -11.96
C SER A 41 6.73 19.76 -12.55
N PRO A 42 6.65 19.54 -13.87
CA PRO A 42 7.25 18.38 -14.54
C PRO A 42 8.74 18.18 -14.22
N GLU A 43 9.49 19.28 -14.13
CA GLU A 43 10.94 19.32 -13.91
C GLU A 43 11.33 18.82 -12.52
N ILE A 44 10.39 18.76 -11.59
CA ILE A 44 10.59 18.20 -10.24
C ILE A 44 9.98 16.80 -10.16
N LEU A 45 8.76 16.64 -10.69
CA LEU A 45 8.02 15.39 -10.55
C LEU A 45 8.65 14.24 -11.33
N LEU A 46 8.99 14.42 -12.61
CA LEU A 46 9.48 13.33 -13.46
C LEU A 46 10.86 12.83 -13.03
N PRO A 47 11.85 13.70 -12.70
CA PRO A 47 13.11 13.23 -12.14
C PRO A 47 12.94 12.51 -10.80
N ALA A 48 12.03 12.97 -9.93
CA ALA A 48 11.74 12.29 -8.67
C ALA A 48 11.14 10.89 -8.91
N ILE A 49 10.24 10.76 -9.89
CA ILE A 49 9.71 9.45 -10.29
C ILE A 49 10.87 8.56 -10.74
N ASN A 50 11.71 9.03 -11.68
CA ASN A 50 12.80 8.24 -12.25
C ASN A 50 13.75 7.66 -11.17
N ILE A 51 14.09 8.46 -10.15
CA ILE A 51 14.96 8.03 -9.04
C ILE A 51 14.28 6.99 -8.13
N LEU A 52 12.95 7.03 -8.04
CA LEU A 52 12.19 6.17 -7.14
C LEU A 52 11.69 4.89 -7.82
N LEU A 53 11.81 4.75 -9.14
CA LEU A 53 11.52 3.49 -9.82
C LEU A 53 12.61 2.46 -9.54
N ILE A 54 12.20 1.23 -9.27
CA ILE A 54 13.08 0.06 -9.10
C ILE A 54 12.44 -1.18 -9.73
N GLY A 55 13.18 -2.28 -9.83
CA GLY A 55 12.62 -3.58 -10.20
C GLY A 55 11.91 -3.55 -11.56
N GLN A 56 10.69 -4.08 -11.63
CA GLN A 56 9.91 -4.16 -12.88
C GLN A 56 9.62 -2.78 -13.49
N ALA A 57 9.45 -1.75 -12.65
CA ALA A 57 9.21 -0.39 -13.13
C ALA A 57 10.47 0.24 -13.73
N GLU A 58 11.63 0.01 -13.14
CA GLU A 58 12.92 0.44 -13.69
C GLU A 58 13.23 -0.30 -15.00
N GLU A 59 13.07 -1.64 -15.00
CA GLU A 59 13.25 -2.47 -16.21
C GLU A 59 12.34 -2.02 -17.35
N TRP A 60 11.08 -1.69 -17.04
CA TRP A 60 10.14 -1.18 -18.03
C TRP A 60 10.64 0.11 -18.68
N VAL A 61 11.16 1.07 -17.91
CA VAL A 61 11.74 2.31 -18.47
C VAL A 61 12.95 1.99 -19.34
N GLN A 62 13.87 1.14 -18.87
CA GLN A 62 15.08 0.75 -19.60
C GLN A 62 14.76 0.06 -20.94
N GLN A 63 13.69 -0.73 -21.00
CA GLN A 63 13.25 -1.43 -22.21
C GLN A 63 12.48 -0.55 -23.19
N ASN A 64 12.08 0.67 -22.80
CA ASN A 64 11.26 1.55 -23.61
C ASN A 64 11.95 2.93 -23.76
N PRO A 65 12.85 3.12 -24.75
CA PRO A 65 13.58 4.37 -24.93
C PRO A 65 12.68 5.62 -25.04
N ALA A 66 11.52 5.48 -25.69
CA ALA A 66 10.54 6.57 -25.78
C ALA A 66 9.96 6.96 -24.41
N ILE A 67 9.89 6.05 -23.44
CA ILE A 67 9.47 6.36 -22.07
C ILE A 67 10.62 7.03 -21.30
N ALA A 68 11.85 6.54 -21.47
CA ALA A 68 13.03 7.16 -20.86
C ALA A 68 13.21 8.61 -21.31
N GLU A 69 13.02 8.90 -22.60
CA GLU A 69 13.12 10.25 -23.16
C GLU A 69 12.15 11.24 -22.51
N LEU A 70 10.93 10.79 -22.17
CA LEU A 70 9.94 11.62 -21.48
C LEU A 70 10.39 12.00 -20.05
N LEU A 71 11.14 11.11 -19.38
CA LEU A 71 11.68 11.35 -18.05
C LEU A 71 12.91 12.27 -18.08
N GLU A 72 13.75 12.13 -19.12
CA GLU A 72 14.96 12.95 -19.31
C GLU A 72 14.66 14.37 -19.80
N ASN A 73 13.55 14.55 -20.53
CA ASN A 73 13.11 15.84 -21.06
C ASN A 73 11.77 16.27 -20.44
N PRO A 74 11.75 16.70 -19.16
CA PRO A 74 10.52 17.02 -18.46
C PRO A 74 9.84 18.27 -19.05
N THR A 75 8.64 18.07 -19.57
CA THR A 75 7.72 19.13 -20.02
C THR A 75 6.31 18.81 -19.54
N VAL A 76 5.36 19.73 -19.72
CA VAL A 76 3.94 19.48 -19.41
C VAL A 76 3.41 18.30 -20.24
N ASP A 77 3.76 18.23 -21.53
CA ASP A 77 3.35 17.15 -22.41
C ASP A 77 4.05 15.83 -22.07
N SER A 78 5.34 15.87 -21.70
CA SER A 78 6.07 14.70 -21.22
C SER A 78 5.45 14.14 -19.95
N LYS A 79 5.09 15.00 -18.99
CA LYS A 79 4.40 14.63 -17.75
C LYS A 79 3.09 13.92 -18.05
N LYS A 80 2.26 14.51 -18.90
CA LYS A 80 0.96 13.92 -19.29
C LYS A 80 1.15 12.54 -19.94
N THR A 81 1.99 12.47 -20.96
CA THR A 81 2.23 11.25 -21.74
C THR A 81 2.81 10.14 -20.88
N PHE A 82 3.82 10.46 -20.05
CA PHE A 82 4.42 9.49 -19.14
C PHE A 82 3.41 8.96 -18.13
N LEU A 83 2.64 9.83 -17.46
CA LEU A 83 1.69 9.41 -16.44
C LEU A 83 0.53 8.57 -17.01
N GLU A 84 0.12 8.81 -18.25
CA GLU A 84 -0.85 7.96 -18.96
C GLU A 84 -0.27 6.57 -19.24
N ALA A 85 0.95 6.51 -19.79
CA ALA A 85 1.65 5.24 -20.04
C ALA A 85 1.91 4.46 -18.75
N PHE A 86 2.33 5.15 -17.69
CA PHE A 86 2.65 4.57 -16.39
C PHE A 86 1.43 3.90 -15.74
N ARG A 87 0.26 4.57 -15.77
CA ARG A 87 -1.00 3.98 -15.29
C ARG A 87 -1.48 2.80 -16.13
N LYS A 88 -1.21 2.82 -17.44
CA LYS A 88 -1.56 1.72 -18.35
C LYS A 88 -0.68 0.49 -18.10
N GLN A 89 0.61 0.70 -17.86
CA GLN A 89 1.58 -0.36 -17.61
C GLN A 89 1.36 -1.02 -16.25
N PHE A 90 1.06 -0.23 -15.21
CA PHE A 90 0.85 -0.71 -13.83
C PHE A 90 -0.60 -0.47 -13.39
N PRO A 91 -1.56 -1.25 -13.91
CA PRO A 91 -2.98 -1.06 -13.64
C PRO A 91 -3.34 -1.41 -12.20
N GLN A 92 -4.45 -0.85 -11.71
CA GLN A 92 -5.00 -1.08 -10.36
C GLN A 92 -5.65 -2.46 -10.15
N ARG A 93 -5.08 -3.53 -10.71
CA ARG A 93 -5.65 -4.88 -10.57
C ARG A 93 -4.83 -5.68 -9.59
N PHE A 94 -5.42 -5.94 -8.42
CA PHE A 94 -4.91 -6.94 -7.50
C PHE A 94 -5.21 -8.32 -8.07
N THR A 95 -4.19 -9.08 -8.44
CA THR A 95 -4.34 -10.43 -9.05
C THR A 95 -4.55 -11.53 -8.02
N GLY A 96 -4.77 -11.19 -6.74
CA GLY A 96 -4.93 -12.16 -5.65
C GLY A 96 -3.60 -12.67 -5.08
N LEU A 97 -2.47 -12.41 -5.75
CA LEU A 97 -1.13 -12.76 -5.32
C LEU A 97 -0.43 -11.50 -4.79
N TYR A 98 -0.07 -11.50 -3.51
CA TYR A 98 0.71 -10.40 -2.92
C TYR A 98 2.18 -10.49 -3.36
N PRO A 99 2.96 -9.39 -3.30
CA PRO A 99 4.37 -9.40 -3.64
C PRO A 99 5.14 -10.53 -2.96
N GLY A 100 6.11 -11.12 -3.66
CA GLY A 100 6.94 -12.20 -3.11
C GLY A 100 6.21 -13.52 -2.84
N GLY A 101 5.01 -13.74 -3.41
CA GLY A 101 4.23 -14.96 -3.20
C GLY A 101 3.55 -15.03 -1.82
N LEU A 102 3.49 -13.90 -1.11
CA LEU A 102 2.80 -13.78 0.17
C LEU A 102 1.30 -14.03 -0.02
N ARG A 103 0.66 -14.60 1.00
CA ARG A 103 -0.78 -14.89 1.01
C ARG A 103 -1.41 -14.24 2.23
N LEU A 104 -2.48 -13.47 2.03
CA LEU A 104 -3.38 -13.08 3.13
C LEU A 104 -4.36 -14.22 3.42
N SER A 105 -3.81 -15.39 3.74
CA SER A 105 -4.57 -16.51 4.28
C SER A 105 -3.70 -17.25 5.27
N GLN A 106 -4.14 -17.26 6.53
CA GLN A 106 -3.44 -17.90 7.63
C GLN A 106 -3.36 -19.41 7.38
N ARG A 107 -2.16 -19.97 7.47
CA ARG A 107 -1.98 -21.43 7.35
C ARG A 107 -2.51 -22.11 8.61
N LYS A 108 -2.94 -23.38 8.49
CA LYS A 108 -3.50 -24.13 9.62
C LYS A 108 -2.57 -24.22 10.84
N GLN A 109 -1.24 -24.24 10.65
CA GLN A 109 -0.27 -24.26 11.75
C GLN A 109 0.35 -22.89 12.07
N GLU A 110 -0.02 -21.83 11.34
CA GLU A 110 0.54 -20.50 11.53
C GLU A 110 -0.15 -19.81 12.71
N THR A 111 0.64 -19.27 13.63
CA THR A 111 0.09 -18.52 14.78
C THR A 111 -0.53 -17.20 14.31
N LEU A 112 -1.46 -16.62 15.08
CA LEU A 112 -1.97 -15.27 14.78
C LEU A 112 -0.84 -14.22 14.74
N ALA A 113 0.20 -14.38 15.55
CA ALA A 113 1.33 -13.46 15.58
C ALA A 113 2.15 -13.54 14.27
N ASP A 114 2.45 -14.74 13.80
CA ASP A 114 3.15 -14.94 12.52
C ASP A 114 2.32 -14.41 11.34
N TYR A 115 1.01 -14.68 11.36
CA TYR A 115 0.09 -14.18 10.34
C TYR A 115 -0.03 -12.65 10.35
N TYR A 116 0.00 -12.02 11.52
CA TYR A 116 0.08 -10.55 11.64
C TYR A 116 1.40 -10.00 11.09
N GLN A 117 2.54 -10.64 11.37
CA GLN A 117 3.83 -10.24 10.80
C GLN A 117 3.87 -10.39 9.27
N THR A 118 3.25 -11.45 8.74
CA THR A 118 3.03 -11.59 7.29
C THR A 118 2.21 -10.43 6.74
N GLY A 119 1.13 -10.04 7.42
CA GLY A 119 0.33 -8.86 7.06
C GLY A 119 1.16 -7.58 7.01
N LEU A 120 1.96 -7.30 8.05
CA LEU A 120 2.85 -6.12 8.09
C LEU A 120 3.87 -6.11 6.95
N LYS A 121 4.45 -7.26 6.60
CA LYS A 121 5.38 -7.37 5.47
C LYS A 121 4.70 -7.02 4.16
N VAL A 122 3.49 -7.54 3.93
CA VAL A 122 2.71 -7.23 2.72
C VAL A 122 2.38 -5.74 2.65
N MET A 123 1.90 -5.15 3.75
CA MET A 123 1.62 -3.71 3.83
C MET A 123 2.86 -2.89 3.49
N GLY A 124 4.02 -3.28 4.03
CA GLY A 124 5.30 -2.64 3.74
C GLY A 124 5.65 -2.65 2.26
N THR A 125 5.50 -3.81 1.59
CA THR A 125 5.77 -3.90 0.14
C THR A 125 4.78 -3.11 -0.71
N MET A 126 3.53 -2.99 -0.25
CA MET A 126 2.49 -2.20 -0.93
C MET A 126 2.52 -0.71 -0.55
N HIS A 127 3.42 -0.28 0.34
CA HIS A 127 3.46 1.07 0.92
C HIS A 127 2.10 1.50 1.52
N ILE A 128 1.41 0.55 2.17
CA ILE A 128 0.21 0.82 2.95
C ILE A 128 0.64 1.13 4.37
N LEU A 129 0.23 2.26 4.88
CA LEU A 129 0.59 2.67 6.23
C LEU A 129 -0.50 2.27 7.22
N ASP A 130 -0.14 1.54 8.28
CA ASP A 130 -1.07 1.01 9.30
C ASP A 130 -1.51 2.07 10.34
N HIS A 131 -2.17 3.12 9.88
CA HIS A 131 -2.68 4.17 10.75
C HIS A 131 -3.80 4.97 10.09
N VAL A 132 -4.61 5.58 10.94
CA VAL A 132 -5.68 6.48 10.57
C VAL A 132 -5.27 7.89 10.96
N VAL A 133 -5.18 8.79 9.98
CA VAL A 133 -4.97 10.22 10.22
C VAL A 133 -6.29 10.95 10.08
N LYS A 134 -6.60 11.83 11.04
CA LYS A 134 -7.88 12.57 11.09
C LYS A 134 -7.94 13.80 10.16
N ASP A 135 -6.84 14.14 9.50
CA ASP A 135 -6.75 15.38 8.72
C ASP A 135 -6.89 15.15 7.22
N GLY A 136 -7.72 15.99 6.59
CA GLY A 136 -8.27 15.89 5.24
C GLY A 136 -7.30 15.98 4.06
N VAL A 137 -6.14 15.34 4.15
CA VAL A 137 -5.19 15.24 3.06
C VAL A 137 -5.66 14.18 2.06
N LEU A 138 -5.69 14.53 0.78
CA LEU A 138 -6.24 13.67 -0.28
C LEU A 138 -5.54 12.30 -0.37
N TRP A 139 -4.23 12.25 -0.17
CA TRP A 139 -3.47 11.00 -0.21
C TRP A 139 -3.82 10.07 0.97
N TRP A 140 -4.26 10.61 2.11
CA TRP A 140 -4.77 9.79 3.22
C TRP A 140 -6.07 9.08 2.86
N ARG A 141 -6.96 9.73 2.10
CA ARG A 141 -8.20 9.10 1.64
C ARG A 141 -7.89 7.87 0.78
N GLN A 142 -6.89 7.97 -0.10
CA GLN A 142 -6.42 6.84 -0.91
C GLN A 142 -5.84 5.73 -0.02
N ASN A 143 -4.92 6.07 0.90
CA ASN A 143 -4.35 5.10 1.85
C ASN A 143 -5.43 4.42 2.71
N SER A 144 -6.44 5.16 3.18
CA SER A 144 -7.53 4.64 4.00
C SER A 144 -8.34 3.59 3.26
N LEU A 145 -8.71 3.84 1.99
CA LEU A 145 -9.47 2.88 1.20
C LEU A 145 -8.67 1.58 0.95
N VAL A 146 -7.37 1.72 0.67
CA VAL A 146 -6.49 0.56 0.48
C VAL A 146 -6.27 -0.19 1.80
N LEU A 147 -6.10 0.52 2.91
CA LEU A 147 -5.97 -0.07 4.25
C LEU A 147 -7.23 -0.81 4.67
N ASP A 148 -8.42 -0.23 4.45
CA ASP A 148 -9.70 -0.87 4.78
C ASP A 148 -9.88 -2.17 3.99
N ALA A 149 -9.61 -2.14 2.68
CA ALA A 149 -9.64 -3.34 1.85
C ALA A 149 -8.58 -4.38 2.27
N PHE A 150 -7.41 -3.91 2.71
CA PHE A 150 -6.35 -4.78 3.22
C PHE A 150 -6.77 -5.49 4.51
N VAL A 151 -7.30 -4.74 5.48
CA VAL A 151 -7.77 -5.29 6.76
C VAL A 151 -8.91 -6.27 6.54
N ASP A 152 -9.85 -5.95 5.65
CA ASP A 152 -10.94 -6.87 5.30
C ASP A 152 -10.41 -8.19 4.73
N ASN A 153 -9.45 -8.15 3.80
CA ASN A 153 -8.82 -9.35 3.27
C ASN A 153 -8.04 -10.13 4.34
N TRP A 154 -7.35 -9.44 5.25
CA TRP A 154 -6.63 -10.08 6.35
C TRP A 154 -7.59 -10.80 7.32
N ILE A 155 -8.72 -10.18 7.67
CA ILE A 155 -9.77 -10.81 8.51
C ILE A 155 -10.32 -12.07 7.82
N HIS A 156 -10.66 -11.99 6.53
CA HIS A 156 -11.17 -13.13 5.77
C HIS A 156 -10.15 -14.28 5.69
N GLY A 157 -8.87 -13.96 5.70
CA GLY A 157 -7.79 -14.94 5.67
C GLY A 157 -7.54 -15.68 6.99
N ILE A 158 -8.13 -15.26 8.12
CA ILE A 158 -7.96 -15.95 9.41
C ILE A 158 -8.49 -17.39 9.34
N ALA A 159 -7.70 -18.34 9.83
CA ALA A 159 -7.98 -19.76 9.73
C ALA A 159 -9.14 -20.19 10.65
N LYS A 160 -9.20 -19.64 11.87
CA LYS A 160 -10.24 -19.98 12.85
C LYS A 160 -11.56 -19.27 12.50
N ALA A 161 -12.56 -20.05 12.10
CA ALA A 161 -13.84 -19.54 11.62
C ALA A 161 -14.60 -18.70 12.68
N GLY A 162 -14.52 -19.08 13.96
CA GLY A 162 -15.12 -18.33 15.07
C GLY A 162 -14.51 -16.94 15.22
N THR A 163 -13.18 -16.86 15.26
CA THR A 163 -12.44 -15.58 15.29
C THR A 163 -12.79 -14.71 14.09
N ARG A 164 -12.77 -15.27 12.89
CA ARG A 164 -13.12 -14.55 11.66
C ARG A 164 -14.53 -13.95 11.72
N SER A 165 -15.53 -14.74 12.10
CA SER A 165 -16.94 -14.29 12.12
C SER A 165 -17.14 -13.12 13.09
N ARG A 166 -16.57 -13.21 14.30
CA ARG A 166 -16.65 -12.15 15.31
C ARG A 166 -15.94 -10.86 14.88
N LEU A 167 -14.82 -10.96 14.17
CA LEU A 167 -14.14 -9.79 13.62
C LEU A 167 -14.94 -9.14 12.48
N THR A 168 -15.59 -9.95 11.63
CA THR A 168 -16.44 -9.44 10.55
C THR A 168 -17.61 -8.60 11.09
N GLU A 169 -18.19 -8.97 12.24
CA GLU A 169 -19.28 -8.23 12.90
C GLU A 169 -18.86 -6.82 13.33
N VAL A 170 -17.64 -6.65 13.83
CA VAL A 170 -17.11 -5.37 14.34
C VAL A 170 -16.18 -4.67 13.35
N LYS A 171 -16.18 -5.08 12.07
CA LYS A 171 -15.16 -4.65 11.09
C LYS A 171 -15.05 -3.14 10.92
N SER A 172 -16.14 -2.39 11.09
CA SER A 172 -16.14 -0.92 10.98
C SER A 172 -15.30 -0.24 12.06
N GLU A 173 -15.00 -0.92 13.16
CA GLU A 173 -14.17 -0.42 14.25
C GLU A 173 -12.68 -0.78 14.06
N LEU A 174 -12.40 -1.75 13.20
CA LEU A 174 -11.08 -2.33 12.94
C LEU A 174 -10.32 -1.56 11.86
N THR A 175 -10.16 -0.26 12.06
CA THR A 175 -9.59 0.67 11.07
C THR A 175 -8.09 0.53 10.80
N THR A 176 -7.42 -0.48 11.38
CA THR A 176 -5.97 -0.73 11.27
C THR A 176 -5.74 -2.22 11.44
N LEU A 177 -4.69 -2.77 10.82
CA LEU A 177 -4.27 -4.15 11.00
C LEU A 177 -3.93 -4.43 12.48
N LYS A 178 -3.24 -3.50 13.15
CA LYS A 178 -2.94 -3.62 14.58
C LYS A 178 -4.19 -3.82 15.45
N LYS A 179 -5.25 -3.04 15.23
CA LYS A 179 -6.53 -3.20 15.96
C LYS A 179 -7.19 -4.54 15.65
N ALA A 180 -7.22 -4.94 14.37
CA ALA A 180 -7.78 -6.23 13.96
C ALA A 180 -7.04 -7.40 14.64
N TYR A 181 -5.71 -7.34 14.67
CA TYR A 181 -4.87 -8.32 15.35
C TYR A 181 -5.13 -8.37 16.87
N GLN A 182 -5.17 -7.22 17.54
CA GLN A 182 -5.44 -7.17 18.98
C GLN A 182 -6.80 -7.79 19.33
N MET A 183 -7.85 -7.43 18.59
CA MET A 183 -9.18 -8.01 18.78
C MET A 183 -9.19 -9.53 18.52
N ALA A 184 -8.47 -10.00 17.49
CA ALA A 184 -8.33 -11.43 17.21
C ALA A 184 -7.70 -12.20 18.39
N VAL A 185 -6.65 -11.63 18.98
CA VAL A 185 -5.99 -12.18 20.17
C VAL A 185 -6.93 -12.21 21.36
N ASP A 186 -7.71 -11.15 21.58
CA ASP A 186 -8.65 -11.06 22.70
C ASP A 186 -9.80 -12.07 22.55
N ILE A 187 -10.30 -12.26 21.32
CA ILE A 187 -11.28 -13.30 20.97
C ILE A 187 -10.74 -14.71 21.29
N GLU A 188 -9.54 -15.04 20.83
CA GLU A 188 -8.97 -16.37 21.05
C GLU A 188 -8.63 -16.65 22.52
N LYS A 189 -8.22 -15.63 23.28
CA LYS A 189 -7.99 -15.75 24.73
C LYS A 189 -9.29 -16.00 25.48
N ALA A 190 -10.36 -15.27 25.14
CA ALA A 190 -11.66 -15.45 25.78
C ALA A 190 -12.19 -16.88 25.57
N GLU A 191 -12.02 -17.45 24.38
CA GLU A 191 -12.45 -18.82 24.08
C GLU A 191 -11.65 -19.88 24.86
N LYS A 192 -10.33 -19.72 25.00
CA LYS A 192 -9.51 -20.60 25.83
C LYS A 192 -9.88 -20.54 27.32
N GLY A 193 -10.33 -19.38 27.81
CA GLY A 193 -10.81 -19.21 29.18
C GLY A 193 -12.16 -19.89 29.46
N ILE A 194 -12.96 -20.14 28.43
CA ILE A 194 -14.26 -20.82 28.53
C ILE A 194 -14.06 -22.35 28.56
N GLU A 195 -13.10 -22.89 27.81
CA GLU A 195 -12.82 -24.33 27.74
C GLU A 195 -12.23 -24.93 29.05
N ILE A 196 -11.64 -24.11 29.93
CA ILE A 196 -11.05 -24.60 31.20
C ILE A 196 -12.12 -24.75 32.31
N ASN A 197 -13.30 -24.15 32.13
CA ASN A 197 -14.39 -24.15 33.11
C ASN A 197 -15.59 -25.00 32.68
N SER A 198 -15.43 -25.85 31.67
CA SER A 198 -16.45 -26.78 31.15
C SER A 198 -16.06 -28.22 31.49
#